data_AF-A0A6P0MWX9-F1
#
_entry.id   AF-A0A6P0MWX9-F1
#
_cell.length_a   1.000
_cell.length_b   1.000
_cell.length_c   1.000
_cell.angle_alpha   90.00
_cell.angle_beta   90.00
_cell.angle_gamma   90.00
#
_symmetry.space_group_name_H-M   'P 1'
#
loop_
_entity.id
_entity.type
_entity.pdbx_description
1 polymer ?
#
loop_
_entity_poly.entity_id
_entity_poly.type
_entity_poly.pdbx_seq_one_letter_code
_entity_poly.pdbx_strand_id
1 'polypeptide(L)'
;SLAVLGDKGANWRPKSYGYALGGCKLKLKFPIVKLLDYQAKWQDLEESTNPFAIMTMAHLTTMMTQGKPQKRQQGKWDLVRRLLEKGYDQEDIRKLFRVIDWMMTLPEELQQSFEEQLNRYQQERQMPLLSHMEIRGMQRGSVQTARESVLEVLEVRFEVVPPEVIEAINRIEDVSVLKQLLREAIAIASMVDFQQLLSQSQANS
;
A
#
# COMPACT_ATOMS: atom_id res chain seq x y z
N SER A 1 -21.63 13.11 8.23
CA SER A 1 -20.89 11.84 8.17
C SER A 1 -21.23 11.15 6.86
N LEU A 2 -20.23 10.59 6.15
CA LEU A 2 -20.35 9.82 4.92
C LEU A 2 -19.49 8.56 5.08
N ALA A 3 -20.00 7.39 4.72
CA ALA A 3 -19.22 6.16 4.74
C ALA A 3 -18.75 5.76 3.33
N VAL A 4 -17.45 5.57 3.15
CA VAL A 4 -16.86 5.03 1.91
C VAL A 4 -16.57 3.55 2.14
N LEU A 5 -17.11 2.68 1.28
CA LEU A 5 -17.03 1.24 1.40
C LEU A 5 -16.12 0.69 0.29
N GLY A 6 -14.93 0.22 0.68
CA GLY A 6 -13.90 -0.33 -0.22
C GLY A 6 -13.83 -1.86 -0.25
N ASP A 7 -14.75 -2.56 0.40
CA ASP A 7 -14.76 -4.03 0.46
C ASP A 7 -15.27 -4.68 -0.84
N LYS A 8 -15.02 -6.00 -0.96
CA LYS A 8 -15.42 -6.82 -2.12
C LYS A 8 -16.90 -7.20 -2.17
N GLY A 9 -17.65 -7.05 -1.07
CA GLY A 9 -19.02 -7.53 -0.97
C GLY A 9 -20.00 -6.56 -1.61
N ALA A 10 -20.46 -6.82 -2.84
CA ALA A 10 -21.35 -5.92 -3.57
C ALA A 10 -22.64 -5.53 -2.81
N ASN A 11 -23.16 -6.46 -1.99
CA ASN A 11 -24.41 -6.29 -1.24
C ASN A 11 -24.20 -5.71 0.17
N TRP A 12 -22.96 -5.66 0.67
CA TRP A 12 -22.69 -5.06 1.98
C TRP A 12 -22.71 -3.54 1.87
N ARG A 13 -23.79 -2.94 2.37
CA ARG A 13 -24.15 -1.52 2.22
C ARG A 13 -24.84 -0.98 3.49
N PRO A 14 -24.15 -0.94 4.64
CA PRO A 14 -24.74 -0.45 5.88
C PRO A 14 -25.06 1.04 5.75
N LYS A 15 -26.34 1.42 5.90
CA LYS A 15 -26.79 2.83 5.84
C LYS A 15 -27.13 3.42 7.20
N SER A 16 -26.98 2.63 8.26
CA SER A 16 -27.23 3.07 9.62
C SER A 16 -26.44 2.26 10.62
N TYR A 17 -26.10 2.90 11.73
CA TYR A 17 -25.56 2.27 12.92
C TYR A 17 -26.47 2.61 14.11
N GLY A 18 -26.64 1.69 15.04
CA GLY A 18 -27.40 1.97 16.25
C GLY A 18 -27.17 0.93 17.33
N TYR A 19 -27.39 1.36 18.58
CA TYR A 19 -27.36 0.50 19.74
C TYR A 19 -28.40 0.98 20.76
N ALA A 20 -28.72 0.10 21.71
CA ALA A 20 -29.64 0.38 22.80
C ALA A 20 -29.03 -0.09 24.12
N LEU A 21 -29.10 0.76 25.16
CA LEU A 21 -28.60 0.44 26.50
C LEU A 21 -29.50 1.11 27.55
N GLY A 22 -29.97 0.35 28.53
CA GLY A 22 -30.75 0.89 29.66
C GLY A 22 -32.01 1.67 29.27
N GLY A 23 -32.70 1.28 28.19
CA GLY A 23 -33.87 2.00 27.66
C GLY A 23 -33.56 3.20 26.76
N CYS A 24 -32.30 3.63 26.69
CA CYS A 24 -31.85 4.64 25.73
C CYS A 24 -31.49 4.01 24.38
N LYS A 25 -31.82 4.66 23.26
CA LYS A 25 -31.52 4.20 21.90
C LYS A 25 -30.81 5.29 21.10
N LEU A 26 -29.71 4.94 20.45
CA LEU A 26 -29.05 5.78 19.46
C LEU A 26 -29.19 5.15 18.08
N LYS A 27 -29.58 5.94 17.08
CA LYS A 27 -29.61 5.53 15.68
C LYS A 27 -29.05 6.63 14.80
N LEU A 28 -27.91 6.36 14.17
CA LEU A 28 -27.29 7.23 13.19
C LEU A 28 -27.58 6.70 11.79
N LYS A 29 -28.12 7.54 10.91
CA LYS A 29 -28.22 7.28 9.47
C LYS A 29 -27.16 8.06 8.74
N PHE A 30 -26.56 7.48 7.71
CA PHE A 30 -25.52 8.12 6.93
C PHE A 30 -25.57 7.70 5.45
N PRO A 31 -25.24 8.61 4.52
CA PRO A 31 -25.02 8.25 3.13
C PRO A 31 -23.82 7.31 2.99
N ILE A 32 -23.83 6.51 1.92
CA ILE A 32 -22.74 5.60 1.59
C ILE A 32 -22.27 5.80 0.15
N VAL A 33 -20.98 5.58 -0.09
CA VAL A 33 -20.37 5.44 -1.40
C VAL A 33 -19.69 4.08 -1.46
N LYS A 34 -20.06 3.24 -2.43
CA LYS A 34 -19.43 1.93 -2.66
C LYS A 34 -18.45 2.05 -3.80
N LEU A 35 -17.15 1.85 -3.54
CA LEU A 35 -16.13 2.03 -4.58
C LEU A 35 -16.32 1.05 -5.75
N LEU A 36 -16.81 -0.16 -5.47
CA LEU A 36 -17.11 -1.17 -6.48
C LEU A 36 -18.14 -0.70 -7.53
N ASP A 37 -19.03 0.23 -7.18
CA ASP A 37 -20.04 0.77 -8.12
C ASP A 37 -19.40 1.56 -9.26
N TYR A 38 -18.19 2.08 -9.04
CA TYR A 38 -17.46 2.85 -10.03
C TYR A 38 -16.72 1.97 -11.03
N GLN A 39 -16.69 0.65 -10.84
CA GLN A 39 -16.13 -0.26 -11.85
C GLN A 39 -16.93 -0.17 -13.17
N ALA A 40 -18.25 -0.02 -13.09
CA ALA A 40 -19.10 0.20 -14.26
C ALA A 40 -19.01 1.63 -14.84
N LYS A 41 -18.39 2.55 -14.08
CA LYS A 41 -18.21 3.97 -14.44
C LYS A 41 -16.73 4.31 -14.64
N TRP A 42 -15.97 3.35 -15.13
CA TRP A 42 -14.53 3.49 -15.28
C TRP A 42 -14.17 4.70 -16.16
N GLN A 43 -14.91 4.89 -17.26
CA GLN A 43 -14.68 6.03 -18.16
C GLN A 43 -14.90 7.38 -17.45
N ASP A 44 -15.92 7.52 -16.62
CA ASP A 44 -16.16 8.74 -15.83
C ASP A 44 -14.96 9.04 -14.89
N LEU A 45 -14.38 8.01 -14.29
CA LEU A 45 -13.18 8.16 -13.45
C LEU A 45 -11.96 8.59 -14.28
N GLU A 46 -11.82 8.04 -15.47
CA GLU A 46 -10.72 8.36 -16.39
C GLU A 46 -10.79 9.80 -16.89
N GLU A 47 -11.98 10.35 -17.09
CA GLU A 47 -12.20 11.72 -17.57
C GLU A 47 -12.13 12.75 -16.43
N SER A 48 -12.41 12.34 -15.19
CA SER A 48 -12.37 13.23 -14.02
C SER A 48 -10.96 13.75 -13.69
N THR A 49 -10.84 15.04 -13.38
CA THR A 49 -9.61 15.64 -12.83
C THR A 49 -9.55 15.55 -11.31
N ASN A 50 -10.58 15.00 -10.66
CA ASN A 50 -10.61 14.87 -9.21
C ASN A 50 -9.57 13.83 -8.74
N PRO A 51 -8.67 14.16 -7.79
CA PRO A 51 -7.69 13.20 -7.26
C PRO A 51 -8.32 11.93 -6.64
N PHE A 52 -9.57 12.01 -6.16
CA PHE A 52 -10.28 10.82 -5.70
C PHE A 52 -10.62 9.83 -6.82
N ALA A 53 -10.67 10.28 -8.08
CA ALA A 53 -10.90 9.41 -9.22
C ALA A 53 -9.70 8.48 -9.46
N ILE A 54 -8.48 9.02 -9.50
CA ILE A 54 -7.26 8.20 -9.61
C ILE A 54 -7.13 7.25 -8.41
N MET A 55 -7.49 7.71 -7.21
CA MET A 55 -7.49 6.87 -6.01
C MET A 55 -8.50 5.72 -6.08
N THR A 56 -9.70 5.99 -6.61
CA THR A 56 -10.73 4.97 -6.80
C THR A 56 -10.30 3.95 -7.85
N MET A 57 -9.70 4.41 -8.96
CA MET A 57 -9.15 3.51 -9.98
C MET A 57 -8.01 2.65 -9.42
N ALA A 58 -7.09 3.21 -8.63
CA ALA A 58 -6.04 2.46 -7.97
C ALA A 58 -6.58 1.37 -7.04
N HIS A 59 -7.61 1.70 -6.24
CA HIS A 59 -8.27 0.74 -5.37
C HIS A 59 -8.91 -0.42 -6.14
N LEU A 60 -9.69 -0.10 -7.18
CA LEU A 60 -10.33 -1.09 -8.05
C LEU A 60 -9.29 -1.97 -8.75
N THR A 61 -8.23 -1.39 -9.32
CA THR A 61 -7.15 -2.13 -9.97
C THR A 61 -6.44 -3.06 -8.97
N THR A 62 -6.22 -2.62 -7.74
CA THR A 62 -5.63 -3.46 -6.67
C THR A 62 -6.49 -4.68 -6.38
N MET A 63 -7.82 -4.51 -6.31
CA MET A 63 -8.77 -5.60 -6.11
C MET A 63 -8.78 -6.57 -7.29
N MET A 64 -8.81 -6.06 -8.53
CA MET A 64 -8.88 -6.87 -9.76
C MET A 64 -7.59 -7.66 -10.03
N THR A 65 -6.44 -7.16 -9.57
CA THR A 65 -5.11 -7.75 -9.83
C THR A 65 -4.58 -8.58 -8.66
N GLN A 66 -5.41 -8.87 -7.65
CA GLN A 66 -5.00 -9.69 -6.52
C GLN A 66 -4.49 -11.08 -6.98
N GLY A 67 -3.31 -11.45 -6.48
CA GLY A 67 -2.64 -12.71 -6.82
C GLY A 67 -2.07 -12.75 -8.25
N LYS A 68 -2.04 -11.63 -8.99
CA LYS A 68 -1.59 -11.54 -10.38
C LYS A 68 -0.56 -10.41 -10.52
N PRO A 69 0.70 -10.60 -10.07
CA PRO A 69 1.67 -9.52 -9.92
C PRO A 69 2.01 -8.83 -11.26
N GLN A 70 2.08 -9.57 -12.38
CA GLN A 70 2.33 -8.98 -13.70
C GLN A 70 1.16 -8.09 -14.16
N LYS A 71 -0.09 -8.53 -13.92
CA LYS A 71 -1.27 -7.68 -14.21
C LYS A 71 -1.31 -6.45 -13.31
N ARG A 72 -0.84 -6.57 -12.06
CA ARG A 72 -0.72 -5.44 -11.14
C ARG A 72 0.32 -4.43 -11.62
N GLN A 73 1.48 -4.88 -12.11
CA GLN A 73 2.51 -4.01 -12.67
C GLN A 73 1.96 -3.21 -13.86
N GLN A 74 1.30 -3.89 -14.80
CA GLN A 74 0.67 -3.24 -15.95
C GLN A 74 -0.39 -2.21 -15.51
N GLY A 75 -1.27 -2.59 -14.58
CA GLY A 75 -2.29 -1.66 -14.06
C GLY A 75 -1.70 -0.46 -13.31
N LYS A 76 -0.61 -0.67 -12.56
CA LYS A 76 0.13 0.41 -11.88
C LYS A 76 0.73 1.37 -12.89
N TRP A 77 1.34 0.82 -13.95
CA TRP A 77 1.88 1.60 -15.06
C TRP A 77 0.83 2.47 -15.75
N ASP A 78 -0.32 1.89 -16.09
CA ASP A 78 -1.40 2.63 -16.76
C ASP A 78 -1.95 3.76 -15.88
N LEU A 79 -2.07 3.54 -14.57
CA LEU A 79 -2.50 4.57 -13.61
C LEU A 79 -1.48 5.68 -13.45
N VAL A 80 -0.19 5.35 -13.27
CA VAL A 80 0.85 6.36 -13.07
C VAL A 80 1.04 7.20 -14.33
N ARG A 81 1.00 6.59 -15.52
CA ARG A 81 1.03 7.35 -16.78
C ARG A 81 -0.11 8.36 -16.85
N ARG A 82 -1.34 7.91 -16.55
CA ARG A 82 -2.51 8.78 -16.53
C ARG A 82 -2.39 9.90 -15.49
N LEU A 83 -1.82 9.62 -14.32
CA LEU A 83 -1.53 10.62 -13.29
C LEU A 83 -0.61 11.72 -13.83
N LEU A 84 0.46 11.36 -14.56
CA LEU A 84 1.39 12.33 -15.14
C LEU A 84 0.77 13.16 -16.28
N GLU A 85 -0.15 12.57 -17.04
CA GLU A 85 -0.80 13.21 -18.19
C GLU A 85 -1.99 14.10 -17.81
N LYS A 86 -2.55 13.95 -16.60
CA LYS A 86 -3.78 14.62 -16.13
C LYS A 86 -3.65 16.12 -15.81
N GLY A 87 -2.44 16.67 -15.86
CA GLY A 87 -2.18 18.10 -15.61
C GLY A 87 -2.22 18.50 -14.13
N TYR A 88 -2.04 17.55 -13.21
CA TYR A 88 -1.80 17.85 -11.79
C TYR A 88 -0.48 18.62 -11.62
N ASP A 89 -0.37 19.41 -10.55
CA ASP A 89 0.92 19.99 -10.19
C ASP A 89 1.88 18.92 -9.63
N GLN A 90 3.16 19.26 -9.56
CA GLN A 90 4.18 18.30 -9.14
C GLN A 90 4.00 17.79 -7.70
N GLU A 91 3.46 18.59 -6.79
CA GLU A 91 3.30 18.18 -5.40
C GLU A 91 2.15 17.17 -5.27
N ASP A 92 1.04 17.42 -5.95
CA ASP A 92 -0.09 16.51 -6.02
C ASP A 92 0.28 15.20 -6.74
N ILE A 93 1.06 15.26 -7.81
CA ILE A 93 1.62 14.07 -8.47
C ILE A 93 2.43 13.24 -7.47
N ARG A 94 3.35 13.85 -6.71
CA ARG A 94 4.14 13.14 -5.70
C ARG A 94 3.27 12.49 -4.65
N LYS A 95 2.28 13.21 -4.12
CA LYS A 95 1.35 12.70 -3.09
C LYS A 95 0.53 11.53 -3.61
N LEU A 96 -0.08 11.66 -4.78
CA LEU A 96 -0.94 10.63 -5.37
C LEU A 96 -0.12 9.41 -5.79
N PHE A 97 1.06 9.62 -6.37
CA PHE A 97 1.99 8.54 -6.70
C PHE A 97 2.34 7.71 -5.46
N ARG A 98 2.67 8.35 -4.33
CA ARG A 98 2.94 7.64 -3.05
C ARG A 98 1.79 6.72 -2.64
N VAL A 99 0.55 7.19 -2.75
CA VAL A 99 -0.60 6.37 -2.36
C VAL A 99 -0.80 5.22 -3.33
N ILE A 100 -0.64 5.43 -4.64
CA ILE A 100 -0.70 4.37 -5.65
C ILE A 100 0.39 3.32 -5.40
N ASP A 101 1.63 3.75 -5.15
CA ASP A 101 2.78 2.88 -4.92
C ASP A 101 2.59 2.01 -3.67
N TRP A 102 2.10 2.61 -2.58
CA TRP A 102 1.77 1.90 -1.35
C TRP A 102 0.62 0.89 -1.52
N MET A 103 -0.43 1.27 -2.25
CA MET A 103 -1.60 0.42 -2.46
C MET A 103 -1.30 -0.75 -3.41
N MET A 104 -0.49 -0.50 -4.44
CA MET A 104 -0.14 -1.45 -5.49
C MET A 104 1.31 -1.92 -5.34
N THR A 105 1.63 -2.51 -4.19
CA THR A 105 2.94 -3.13 -3.95
C THR A 105 3.21 -4.24 -4.98
N LEU A 106 4.42 -4.22 -5.53
CA LEU A 106 4.95 -5.18 -6.50
C LEU A 106 6.13 -5.94 -5.89
N PRO A 107 6.38 -7.19 -6.33
CA PRO A 107 7.66 -7.87 -6.11
C PRO A 107 8.82 -7.04 -6.65
N GLU A 108 10.00 -7.19 -6.06
CA GLU A 108 11.17 -6.35 -6.33
C GLU A 108 11.53 -6.27 -7.82
N GLU A 109 11.60 -7.41 -8.52
CA GLU A 109 11.92 -7.45 -9.95
C GLU A 109 10.94 -6.64 -10.81
N LEU A 110 9.64 -6.76 -10.53
CA LEU A 110 8.60 -6.03 -11.26
C LEU A 110 8.59 -4.55 -10.88
N GLN A 111 8.95 -4.24 -9.64
CA GLN A 111 9.07 -2.87 -9.18
C GLN A 111 10.26 -2.17 -9.86
N GLN A 112 11.43 -2.81 -9.93
CA GLN A 112 12.59 -2.29 -10.67
C GLN A 112 12.25 -2.07 -12.14
N SER A 113 11.63 -3.06 -12.79
CA SER A 113 11.18 -2.94 -14.18
C SER A 113 10.17 -1.80 -14.39
N PHE A 114 9.24 -1.59 -13.45
CA PHE A 114 8.31 -0.47 -13.47
C PHE A 114 9.03 0.88 -13.35
N GLU A 115 10.02 1.00 -12.47
CA GLU A 115 10.81 2.23 -12.33
C GLU A 115 11.56 2.57 -13.60
N GLU A 116 12.30 1.61 -14.18
CA GLU A 116 13.01 1.81 -15.44
C GLU A 116 12.09 2.29 -16.57
N GLN A 117 10.89 1.70 -16.66
CA GLN A 117 9.87 2.12 -17.60
C GLN A 117 9.41 3.57 -17.36
N LEU A 118 9.13 3.93 -16.10
CA LEU A 118 8.72 5.28 -15.70
C LEU A 118 9.81 6.32 -16.00
N ASN A 119 11.06 6.00 -15.70
CA ASN A 119 12.19 6.90 -15.93
C ASN A 119 12.40 7.16 -17.41
N ARG A 120 12.36 6.11 -18.24
CA ARG A 120 12.43 6.23 -19.69
C ARG A 120 11.29 7.08 -20.26
N TYR A 121 10.06 6.86 -19.81
CA TYR A 121 8.91 7.65 -20.26
C TYR A 121 9.03 9.14 -19.91
N GLN A 122 9.48 9.46 -18.69
CA GLN A 122 9.72 10.85 -18.28
C GLN A 122 10.83 11.50 -19.12
N GLN A 123 11.90 10.78 -19.44
CA GLN A 123 13.00 11.27 -20.27
C GLN A 123 12.56 11.53 -21.71
N GLU A 124 11.86 10.57 -22.34
CA GLU A 124 11.35 10.68 -23.71
C GLU A 124 10.40 11.87 -23.87
N ARG A 125 9.64 12.21 -22.81
CA ARG A 125 8.71 13.33 -22.80
C ARG A 125 9.32 14.63 -22.27
N GLN A 126 10.55 14.62 -21.77
CA GLN A 126 11.20 15.74 -21.08
C GLN A 126 10.39 16.27 -19.89
N MET A 127 9.80 15.36 -19.08
CA MET A 127 8.93 15.68 -17.94
C MET A 127 9.49 15.07 -16.64
N PRO A 128 10.53 15.66 -16.01
CA PRO A 128 11.13 15.12 -14.78
C PRO A 128 10.27 15.47 -13.55
N LEU A 129 9.05 14.90 -13.48
CA LEU A 129 8.08 15.16 -12.42
C LEU A 129 8.40 14.39 -11.13
N LEU A 130 9.04 13.23 -11.28
CA LEU A 130 9.53 12.38 -10.20
C LEU A 130 10.99 12.02 -10.45
N SER A 131 11.87 12.34 -9.50
CA SER A 131 13.28 11.94 -9.58
C SER A 131 13.48 10.47 -9.18
N HIS A 132 14.56 9.86 -9.66
CA HIS A 132 15.00 8.53 -9.23
C HIS A 132 15.10 8.41 -7.70
N MET A 133 15.63 9.44 -7.05
CA MET A 133 15.79 9.44 -5.59
C MET A 133 14.45 9.49 -4.87
N GLU A 134 13.47 10.24 -5.39
CA GLU A 134 12.12 10.29 -4.82
C GLU A 134 11.40 8.94 -4.95
N ILE A 135 11.47 8.31 -6.13
CA ILE A 135 10.85 7.00 -6.38
C ILE A 135 11.45 5.94 -5.45
N ARG A 136 12.79 5.85 -5.40
CA ARG A 136 13.50 4.92 -4.52
C ARG A 136 13.32 5.26 -3.03
N GLY A 137 13.24 6.54 -2.69
CA GLY A 137 13.02 7.03 -1.33
C GLY A 137 11.64 6.66 -0.77
N MET A 138 10.62 6.58 -1.62
CA MET A 138 9.26 6.16 -1.23
C MET A 138 9.21 4.67 -0.84
N GLN A 139 9.95 3.82 -1.54
CA GLN A 139 10.14 2.42 -1.13
C GLN A 139 10.92 2.31 0.16
N ARG A 140 12.08 2.98 0.21
CA ARG A 140 12.94 2.95 1.39
C ARG A 140 12.23 3.48 2.62
N GLY A 141 11.38 4.50 2.51
CA GLY A 141 10.56 4.98 3.62
C GLY A 141 9.63 3.89 4.15
N SER A 142 8.94 3.17 3.27
CA SER A 142 8.05 2.08 3.68
C SER A 142 8.80 0.89 4.29
N VAL A 143 9.96 0.54 3.72
CA VAL A 143 10.84 -0.52 4.21
C VAL A 143 11.44 -0.13 5.57
N GLN A 144 11.94 1.09 5.68
CA GLN A 144 12.55 1.63 6.89
C GLN A 144 11.53 1.72 8.03
N THR A 145 10.33 2.26 7.78
CA THR A 145 9.25 2.28 8.77
C THR A 145 8.83 0.87 9.19
N ALA A 146 8.78 -0.09 8.25
CA ALA A 146 8.46 -1.47 8.58
C ALA A 146 9.57 -2.13 9.42
N ARG A 147 10.85 -1.87 9.12
CA ARG A 147 12.00 -2.31 9.93
C ARG A 147 11.94 -1.73 11.34
N GLU A 148 11.75 -0.43 11.44
CA GLU A 148 11.60 0.29 12.72
C GLU A 148 10.46 -0.30 13.54
N SER A 149 9.31 -0.58 12.94
CA SER A 149 8.18 -1.20 13.63
C SER A 149 8.50 -2.60 14.16
N VAL A 150 9.20 -3.44 13.38
CA VAL A 150 9.61 -4.79 13.85
C VAL A 150 10.58 -4.67 15.01
N LEU A 151 11.58 -3.81 14.89
CA LEU A 151 12.60 -3.61 15.91
C LEU A 151 12.00 -3.04 17.20
N GLU A 152 11.10 -2.07 17.11
CA GLU A 152 10.40 -1.49 18.25
C GLU A 152 9.59 -2.55 19.02
N VAL A 153 8.87 -3.43 18.31
CA VAL A 153 8.14 -4.53 18.95
C VAL A 153 9.09 -5.51 19.64
N LEU A 154 10.20 -5.87 19.02
CA LEU A 154 11.18 -6.77 19.62
C LEU A 154 11.83 -6.15 20.85
N GLU A 155 12.19 -4.87 20.80
CA GLU A 155 12.75 -4.13 21.93
C GLU A 155 11.76 -4.03 23.10
N VAL A 156 10.49 -3.73 22.80
CA VAL A 156 9.42 -3.71 23.82
C VAL A 156 9.20 -5.08 24.46
N ARG A 157 9.29 -6.18 23.71
CA ARG A 157 8.99 -7.53 24.22
C ARG A 157 10.16 -8.21 24.90
N PHE A 158 11.38 -7.96 24.44
CA PHE A 158 12.56 -8.71 24.84
C PHE A 158 13.66 -7.84 25.47
N GLU A 159 13.42 -6.53 25.62
CA GLU A 159 14.30 -5.47 26.16
C GLU A 159 15.60 -5.25 25.37
N VAL A 160 16.26 -6.32 24.93
CA VAL A 160 17.51 -6.28 24.18
C VAL A 160 17.33 -7.06 22.88
N VAL A 161 17.47 -6.36 21.76
CA VAL A 161 17.52 -6.98 20.43
C VAL A 161 18.98 -7.25 20.06
N PRO A 162 19.39 -8.51 19.83
CA PRO A 162 20.77 -8.82 19.46
C PRO A 162 21.19 -8.10 18.17
N PRO A 163 22.43 -7.57 18.08
CA PRO A 163 22.92 -6.84 16.90
C PRO A 163 22.77 -7.64 15.60
N GLU A 164 22.92 -8.97 15.66
CA GLU A 164 22.80 -9.86 14.51
C GLU A 164 21.37 -9.83 13.93
N VAL A 165 20.36 -9.67 14.79
CA VAL A 165 18.95 -9.56 14.37
C VAL A 165 18.67 -8.20 13.78
N ILE A 166 19.23 -7.14 14.38
CA ILE A 166 19.12 -5.78 13.84
C ILE A 166 19.70 -5.73 12.43
N GLU A 167 20.92 -6.28 12.24
CA GLU A 167 21.53 -6.36 10.92
C GLU A 167 20.72 -7.20 9.94
N ALA A 168 20.23 -8.36 10.37
CA ALA A 168 19.43 -9.23 9.52
C ALA A 168 18.12 -8.56 9.06
N ILE A 169 17.39 -7.87 9.95
CA ILE A 169 16.18 -7.10 9.62
C ILE A 169 16.53 -5.93 8.69
N ASN A 170 17.63 -5.23 8.93
CA ASN A 170 18.07 -4.10 8.11
C ASN A 170 18.52 -4.51 6.70
N ARG A 171 18.80 -5.79 6.44
CA ARG A 171 19.09 -6.32 5.11
C ARG A 171 17.85 -6.74 4.32
N ILE A 172 16.67 -6.82 4.95
CA ILE A 172 15.42 -7.23 4.29
C ILE A 172 14.84 -6.04 3.52
N GLU A 173 14.69 -6.17 2.21
CA GLU A 173 14.11 -5.12 1.35
C GLU A 173 12.60 -5.34 1.08
N ASP A 174 12.07 -6.55 1.27
CA ASP A 174 10.64 -6.84 1.08
C ASP A 174 9.78 -6.42 2.29
N VAL A 175 8.96 -5.39 2.10
CA VAL A 175 7.98 -4.89 3.08
C VAL A 175 6.99 -5.97 3.53
N SER A 176 6.64 -6.92 2.67
CA SER A 176 5.71 -8.02 2.99
C SER A 176 6.31 -8.97 4.01
N VAL A 177 7.59 -9.31 3.85
CA VAL A 177 8.36 -10.11 4.82
C VAL A 177 8.46 -9.36 6.13
N LEU A 178 8.78 -8.06 6.12
CA LEU A 178 8.83 -7.23 7.34
C LEU A 178 7.49 -7.16 8.06
N LYS A 179 6.37 -7.05 7.34
CA LYS A 179 5.02 -7.10 7.93
C LYS A 179 4.66 -8.46 8.51
N GLN A 180 5.14 -9.55 7.91
CA GLN A 180 4.98 -10.88 8.47
C GLN A 180 5.81 -11.03 9.75
N LEU A 181 7.11 -10.68 9.69
CA LEU A 181 7.99 -10.66 10.86
C LEU A 181 7.43 -9.82 12.00
N LEU A 182 6.78 -8.68 11.70
CA LEU A 182 6.10 -7.87 12.71
C LEU A 182 4.99 -8.66 13.43
N ARG A 183 4.17 -9.42 12.68
CA ARG A 183 3.10 -10.24 13.27
C ARG A 183 3.66 -11.38 14.10
N GLU A 184 4.70 -12.05 13.60
CA GLU A 184 5.38 -13.13 14.32
C GLU A 184 6.09 -12.60 15.57
N ALA A 185 6.74 -11.44 15.49
CA ALA A 185 7.38 -10.76 16.61
C ALA A 185 6.41 -10.45 17.75
N ILE A 186 5.11 -10.26 17.46
CA ILE A 186 4.07 -10.09 18.48
C ILE A 186 3.68 -11.42 19.15
N ALA A 187 3.71 -12.53 18.41
CA ALA A 187 3.19 -13.83 18.85
C ALA A 187 4.26 -14.76 19.46
N ILE A 188 5.52 -14.61 19.05
CA ILE A 188 6.59 -15.56 19.34
C ILE A 188 6.97 -15.58 20.82
N ALA A 189 7.35 -16.73 21.36
CA ALA A 189 7.56 -16.89 22.81
C ALA A 189 8.91 -16.33 23.29
N SER A 190 9.94 -16.35 22.45
CA SER A 190 11.28 -15.92 22.83
C SER A 190 12.08 -15.30 21.69
N MET A 191 13.13 -14.56 22.04
CA MET A 191 14.08 -13.98 21.09
C MET A 191 14.86 -15.05 20.31
N VAL A 192 15.14 -16.20 20.93
CA VAL A 192 15.83 -17.33 20.29
C VAL A 192 14.96 -17.94 19.18
N ASP A 193 13.66 -18.12 19.46
CA ASP A 193 12.72 -18.63 18.46
C ASP A 193 12.60 -17.64 17.29
N PHE A 194 12.61 -16.33 17.57
CA PHE A 194 12.58 -15.30 16.53
C PHE A 194 13.83 -15.34 15.64
N GLN A 195 15.03 -15.53 16.23
CA GLN A 195 16.27 -15.72 15.46
C GLN A 195 16.21 -16.94 14.54
N GLN A 196 15.64 -18.05 15.00
CA GLN A 196 15.46 -19.24 14.18
C GLN A 196 14.48 -18.99 13.02
N LEU A 197 13.36 -18.32 13.28
CA LEU A 197 12.39 -17.94 12.26
C LEU A 197 13.01 -17.00 11.22
N LEU A 198 13.78 -16.01 11.65
CA LEU A 198 14.48 -15.07 10.78
C LEU A 198 15.47 -15.79 9.87
N SER A 199 16.23 -16.75 10.42
CA SER A 199 17.18 -17.58 9.67
C SER A 199 16.48 -18.45 8.61
N GLN A 200 15.31 -19.01 8.92
CA GLN A 200 14.50 -19.79 7.97
C GLN A 200 13.90 -18.93 6.87
N SER A 201 13.50 -17.69 7.18
CA SER A 201 12.98 -16.74 6.19
C SER A 201 14.05 -16.29 5.18
N GLN A 202 15.31 -16.21 5.61
CA GLN A 202 16.46 -15.88 4.75
C GLN A 202 16.97 -17.06 3.92
N ALA A 203 16.69 -18.31 4.31
CA ALA A 203 17.10 -19.49 3.56
C ALA A 203 16.14 -19.86 2.41
N ASN A 204 14.93 -19.30 2.42
CA ASN A 204 13.86 -19.57 1.44
C ASN A 204 13.57 -18.39 0.49
N SER A 205 14.40 -17.34 0.55
CA SER A 205 14.39 -16.18 -0.35
C SER A 205 15.54 -16.30 -1.34
#